data_AF-A0A511ZEB8-F1
#
_entry.id   AF-A0A511ZEB8-F1
#
_cell.length_a   1.000
_cell.length_b   1.000
_cell.length_c   1.000
_cell.angle_alpha   90.00
_cell.angle_beta   90.00
_cell.angle_gamma   90.00
#
_symmetry.space_group_name_H-M   'P 1'
#
loop_
_entity.id
_entity.type
_entity.pdbx_description
1 polymer ?
#
loop_
_entity_poly.entity_id
_entity_poly.type
_entity_poly.pdbx_seq_one_letter_code
_entity_poly.pdbx_strand_id
1 'polypeptide(L)'
;MLELELLDWLIIGLCALLIGFSKSGLPNMIILVVTLIMFVLPARESVGFLLPMLLIGDLFAVTYYRRNVVWKYLISLIPWVLIGIISGFFVLQNIGDGWLKPMIGVIVLVMIALNLIRQKLGARFNEILPNSFLFIVFIGVLGGFTTMVGNAAGAIMTIYLLVKGLPKKELIGTGAWFFLTVNLIKFPFYVHLEIITLNTLSVNMMLIPIILIGAFTGARVLKYIPQRVFTILILVLATLGGLNLIFN
;
A
#
# COMPACT_ATOMS: atom_id res chain seq x y z
N MET A 1 1.86 13.30 -23.77
CA MET A 1 1.13 12.37 -22.87
C MET A 1 1.82 11.01 -22.98
N LEU A 2 1.79 10.17 -21.95
CA LEU A 2 2.29 8.79 -22.06
C LEU A 2 1.60 8.13 -23.27
N GLU A 3 2.36 7.52 -24.17
CA GLU A 3 1.82 6.75 -25.30
C GLU A 3 1.31 5.42 -24.75
N LEU A 4 0.06 5.42 -24.27
CA LEU A 4 -0.58 4.27 -23.65
C LEU A 4 -1.50 3.58 -24.65
N GLU A 5 -1.34 2.27 -24.80
CA GLU A 5 -2.27 1.46 -25.56
C GLU A 5 -3.60 1.28 -24.80
N LEU A 6 -4.62 0.76 -25.48
CA LEU A 6 -5.92 0.48 -24.84
C LEU A 6 -5.78 -0.46 -23.64
N LEU A 7 -4.90 -1.46 -23.75
CA LEU A 7 -4.64 -2.42 -22.68
C LEU A 7 -4.05 -1.74 -21.44
N ASP A 8 -3.12 -0.80 -21.63
CA ASP A 8 -2.50 -0.04 -20.54
C ASP A 8 -3.53 0.79 -19.78
N TRP A 9 -4.45 1.46 -20.50
CA TRP A 9 -5.55 2.20 -19.89
C TRP A 9 -6.49 1.30 -19.09
N LEU A 10 -6.78 0.08 -19.57
CA LEU A 10 -7.58 -0.88 -18.84
C LEU A 10 -6.88 -1.34 -17.55
N ILE A 11 -5.58 -1.64 -17.61
CA ILE A 11 -4.79 -2.04 -16.44
C ILE A 11 -4.70 -0.89 -15.43
N ILE A 12 -4.36 0.32 -15.86
CA ILE A 12 -4.27 1.51 -15.01
C ILE A 12 -5.65 1.84 -14.39
N GLY A 13 -6.73 1.74 -15.18
CA GLY A 13 -8.10 1.92 -14.68
C GLY A 13 -8.49 0.89 -13.63
N LEU A 14 -8.12 -0.38 -13.82
CA LEU A 14 -8.31 -1.44 -12.83
C LEU A 14 -7.50 -1.14 -11.55
N CYS A 15 -6.24 -0.73 -11.68
CA CYS A 15 -5.41 -0.28 -10.56
C CYS A 15 -6.07 0.86 -9.80
N ALA A 16 -6.60 1.87 -10.49
CA ALA A 16 -7.32 2.99 -9.88
C ALA A 16 -8.54 2.53 -9.07
N LEU A 17 -9.34 1.63 -9.63
CA LEU A 17 -10.51 1.06 -8.97
C LEU A 17 -10.12 0.24 -7.73
N LEU A 18 -9.08 -0.60 -7.83
CA LEU A 18 -8.56 -1.41 -6.73
C LEU A 18 -7.94 -0.55 -5.62
N ILE A 19 -7.26 0.55 -5.95
CA ILE A 19 -6.77 1.53 -4.96
C ILE A 19 -7.94 2.13 -4.19
N GLY A 20 -8.98 2.57 -4.88
CA GLY A 20 -10.19 3.06 -4.23
C GLY A 20 -10.78 2.02 -3.29
N PHE A 21 -10.96 0.80 -3.80
CA PHE A 21 -11.53 -0.30 -3.03
C PHE A 21 -10.66 -0.65 -1.81
N SER A 22 -9.33 -0.59 -1.89
CA SER A 22 -8.42 -0.89 -0.77
C SER A 22 -8.68 -0.01 0.46
N LYS A 23 -9.18 1.21 0.24
CA LYS A 23 -9.48 2.21 1.28
C LYS A 23 -10.80 1.94 2.02
N SER A 24 -11.54 0.89 1.63
CA SER A 24 -12.77 0.44 2.32
C SER A 24 -12.54 -0.57 3.45
N GLY A 25 -11.28 -0.88 3.82
CA GLY A 25 -10.94 -1.77 4.92
C GLY A 25 -10.18 -3.05 4.51
N LEU A 26 -9.65 -3.08 3.29
CA LEU A 26 -8.81 -4.18 2.78
C LEU A 26 -7.49 -3.60 2.20
N PRO A 27 -6.59 -3.09 3.06
CA PRO A 27 -5.36 -2.41 2.62
C PRO A 27 -4.42 -3.33 1.81
N ASN A 28 -4.54 -4.65 1.95
CA ASN A 28 -3.68 -5.62 1.26
C ASN A 28 -3.92 -5.70 -0.25
N MET A 29 -5.00 -5.10 -0.78
CA MET A 29 -5.21 -4.98 -2.23
C MET A 29 -4.07 -4.26 -2.94
N ILE A 30 -3.42 -3.32 -2.25
CA ILE A 30 -2.34 -2.54 -2.85
C ILE A 30 -1.18 -3.45 -3.28
N ILE A 31 -0.99 -4.60 -2.64
CA ILE A 31 0.03 -5.58 -3.04
C ILE A 31 -0.20 -6.05 -4.49
N LEU A 32 -1.46 -6.31 -4.87
CA LEU A 32 -1.81 -6.66 -6.24
C LEU A 32 -1.63 -5.47 -7.19
N VAL A 33 -2.08 -4.29 -6.79
CA VAL A 33 -1.94 -3.05 -7.59
C VAL A 33 -0.48 -2.80 -7.97
N VAL A 34 0.44 -2.95 -7.01
CA VAL A 34 1.88 -2.78 -7.22
C VAL A 34 2.41 -3.73 -8.28
N THR A 35 1.97 -4.99 -8.28
CA THR A 35 2.38 -5.95 -9.31
C THR A 35 1.75 -5.69 -10.67
N LEU A 36 0.49 -5.23 -10.71
CA LEU A 36 -0.23 -4.99 -11.96
C LEU A 36 0.31 -3.78 -12.72
N ILE A 37 0.60 -2.69 -12.02
CA ILE A 37 1.06 -1.45 -12.66
C ILE A 37 2.43 -1.62 -13.34
N MET A 38 3.25 -2.58 -12.87
CA MET A 38 4.57 -2.85 -13.44
C MET A 38 4.56 -3.63 -14.76
N PHE A 39 3.38 -4.09 -15.21
CA PHE A 39 3.21 -4.53 -16.59
C PHE A 39 3.12 -3.36 -17.57
N VAL A 40 2.83 -2.15 -17.08
CA VAL A 40 2.63 -0.95 -17.89
C VAL A 40 3.79 0.03 -17.73
N LEU A 41 4.31 0.18 -16.51
CA LEU A 41 5.35 1.16 -16.18
C LEU A 41 6.60 0.48 -15.61
N PRO A 42 7.81 1.04 -15.86
CA PRO A 42 9.02 0.65 -15.16
C PRO A 42 8.86 0.68 -13.63
N ALA A 43 9.62 -0.15 -12.92
CA ALA A 43 9.45 -0.31 -11.47
C ALA A 43 9.54 1.02 -10.72
N ARG A 44 10.54 1.84 -11.02
CA ARG A 44 10.74 3.15 -10.40
C ARG A 44 9.61 4.13 -10.69
N GLU A 45 9.15 4.20 -11.95
CA GLU A 45 8.04 5.07 -12.35
C GLU A 45 6.71 4.62 -11.73
N SER A 46 6.47 3.31 -11.65
CA SER A 46 5.25 2.75 -11.07
C SER A 46 5.07 3.15 -9.60
N VAL A 47 6.17 3.20 -8.84
CA VAL A 47 6.17 3.59 -7.43
C VAL A 47 5.74 5.05 -7.27
N GLY A 48 6.26 5.94 -8.13
CA GLY A 48 5.89 7.35 -8.18
C GLY A 48 4.45 7.56 -8.67
N PHE A 49 4.07 6.89 -9.75
CA PHE A 49 2.76 6.98 -10.39
C PHE A 49 1.61 6.66 -9.43
N LEU A 50 1.78 5.62 -8.59
CA LEU A 50 0.76 5.20 -7.63
C LEU A 50 0.55 6.20 -6.47
N LEU A 51 1.54 7.01 -6.10
CA LEU A 51 1.45 7.83 -4.89
C LEU A 51 0.32 8.89 -4.96
N PRO A 52 0.17 9.69 -6.03
CA PRO A 52 -0.97 10.61 -6.15
C PRO A 52 -2.31 9.89 -6.09
N MET A 53 -2.44 8.72 -6.71
CA MET A 53 -3.67 7.91 -6.66
C MET A 53 -3.97 7.44 -5.24
N LEU A 54 -2.95 7.00 -4.52
CA LEU A 54 -3.06 6.59 -3.11
C LEU A 54 -3.49 7.76 -2.23
N LEU A 55 -2.95 8.96 -2.43
CA LEU A 55 -3.32 10.18 -1.70
C LEU A 55 -4.80 10.52 -1.89
N ILE A 56 -5.33 10.43 -3.12
CA ILE A 56 -6.77 10.64 -3.38
C ILE A 56 -7.62 9.61 -2.63
N GLY A 57 -7.21 8.34 -2.67
CA GLY A 57 -7.88 7.29 -1.89
C GLY A 57 -7.79 7.51 -0.38
N ASP A 58 -6.65 8.00 0.12
CA ASP A 58 -6.41 8.29 1.53
C ASP A 58 -7.27 9.46 2.03
N LEU A 59 -7.43 10.51 1.21
CA LEU A 59 -8.33 11.63 1.52
C LEU A 59 -9.78 11.16 1.67
N PHE A 60 -10.24 10.27 0.78
CA PHE A 60 -11.55 9.63 0.92
C PHE A 60 -11.63 8.81 2.22
N ALA A 61 -10.63 7.96 2.48
CA ALA A 61 -10.59 7.10 3.67
C ALA A 61 -10.66 7.90 4.96
N VAL A 62 -9.86 8.96 5.08
CA VAL A 62 -9.86 9.86 6.24
C VAL A 62 -11.20 10.56 6.35
N THR A 63 -11.74 11.11 5.27
CA THR A 63 -13.06 11.79 5.31
C THR A 63 -14.17 10.87 5.84
N TYR A 64 -14.14 9.60 5.44
CA TYR A 64 -15.15 8.60 5.81
C TYR A 64 -14.93 8.01 7.21
N TYR A 65 -13.68 7.72 7.61
CA TYR A 65 -13.34 6.97 8.84
C TYR A 65 -12.65 7.80 9.95
N ARG A 66 -12.47 9.12 9.77
CA ARG A 66 -11.70 10.01 10.69
C ARG A 66 -12.06 9.94 12.16
N ARG A 67 -13.30 9.57 12.52
CA ARG A 67 -13.78 9.59 13.92
C ARG A 67 -13.20 8.45 14.79
N ASN A 68 -12.61 7.42 14.18
CA ASN A 68 -12.13 6.23 14.89
C ASN A 68 -10.60 6.14 14.87
N VAL A 69 -9.89 7.22 15.16
CA VAL A 69 -8.43 7.25 15.17
C VAL A 69 -7.87 7.12 16.58
N VAL A 70 -6.82 6.30 16.74
CA VAL A 70 -6.07 6.17 17.99
C VAL A 70 -4.67 6.78 17.82
N TRP A 71 -4.57 8.09 18.07
CA TRP A 71 -3.36 8.89 17.82
C TRP A 71 -2.09 8.38 18.52
N LYS A 72 -2.25 7.85 19.75
CA LYS A 72 -1.14 7.30 20.55
C LYS A 72 -0.27 6.34 19.75
N TYR A 73 -0.89 5.44 18.98
CA TYR A 73 -0.18 4.44 18.21
C TYR A 73 0.45 4.97 16.93
N LEU A 74 -0.10 6.04 16.34
CA LEU A 74 0.50 6.71 15.18
C LEU A 74 1.74 7.50 15.59
N ILE A 75 1.61 8.36 16.60
CA ILE A 75 2.68 9.23 17.06
C ILE A 75 3.89 8.41 17.53
N SER A 76 3.66 7.29 18.23
CA SER A 76 4.73 6.39 18.65
C SER A 76 5.44 5.67 17.50
N LEU A 77 4.79 5.52 16.34
CA LEU A 77 5.31 4.77 15.20
C LEU A 77 6.02 5.69 14.18
N ILE A 78 5.54 6.92 14.00
CA ILE A 78 6.02 7.87 12.99
C ILE A 78 7.55 8.06 12.98
N PRO A 79 8.25 8.24 14.11
CA PRO A 79 9.71 8.44 14.08
C PRO A 79 10.45 7.28 13.41
N TRP A 80 10.02 6.05 13.66
CA TRP A 80 10.62 4.84 13.10
C TRP A 80 10.24 4.65 11.63
N VAL A 81 9.01 5.02 11.27
CA VAL A 81 8.55 5.06 9.88
C VAL A 81 9.36 6.05 9.06
N LEU A 82 9.69 7.21 9.63
CA LEU A 82 10.54 8.21 8.96
C LEU A 82 11.93 7.64 8.66
N ILE A 83 12.54 6.91 9.60
CA ILE A 83 13.83 6.23 9.37
C ILE A 83 13.70 5.24 8.19
N GLY A 84 12.61 4.46 8.17
CA GLY A 84 12.32 3.55 7.06
C GLY A 84 12.13 4.28 5.72
N ILE A 85 11.38 5.38 5.70
CA ILE A 85 11.15 6.21 4.50
C ILE A 85 12.47 6.79 3.99
N ILE A 86 13.30 7.34 4.87
CA ILE A 86 14.60 7.91 4.51
C ILE A 86 15.52 6.82 3.94
N SER A 87 15.55 5.63 4.57
CA SER A 87 16.29 4.49 4.05
C SER A 87 15.80 4.07 2.65
N GLY A 88 14.49 3.96 2.47
CA GLY A 88 13.88 3.64 1.17
C GLY A 88 14.10 4.72 0.11
N PHE A 89 14.18 5.98 0.51
CA PHE A 89 14.51 7.10 -0.38
C PHE A 89 15.91 6.93 -0.98
N PHE A 90 16.92 6.67 -0.17
CA PHE A 90 18.29 6.46 -0.66
C PHE A 90 18.37 5.21 -1.55
N VAL A 91 17.58 4.18 -1.25
CA VAL A 91 17.46 3.01 -2.13
C VAL A 91 16.87 3.40 -3.49
N LEU A 92 15.76 4.14 -3.53
CA LEU A 92 15.19 4.61 -4.80
C LEU A 92 16.10 5.57 -5.56
N GLN A 93 16.92 6.36 -4.86
CA GLN A 93 17.85 7.28 -5.48
C GLN A 93 18.99 6.52 -6.19
N ASN A 94 19.55 5.50 -5.53
CA ASN A 94 20.81 4.88 -5.94
C ASN A 94 20.63 3.57 -6.73
N ILE A 95 19.45 2.95 -6.70
CA ILE A 95 19.20 1.66 -7.35
C ILE A 95 18.44 1.87 -8.67
N GLY A 96 18.92 1.22 -9.74
CA GLY A 96 18.24 1.16 -11.04
C GLY A 96 17.16 0.08 -11.13
N ASP A 97 16.32 0.14 -12.16
CA ASP A 97 15.15 -0.74 -12.31
C ASP A 97 15.47 -2.25 -12.27
N GLY A 98 16.63 -2.66 -12.79
CA GLY A 98 17.05 -4.07 -12.81
C GLY A 98 17.16 -4.71 -11.42
N TRP A 99 17.43 -3.92 -10.37
CA TRP A 99 17.45 -4.40 -8.98
C TRP A 99 16.20 -3.99 -8.21
N LEU A 100 15.58 -2.87 -8.57
CA LEU A 100 14.38 -2.37 -7.91
C LEU A 100 13.18 -3.29 -8.14
N LYS A 101 12.99 -3.77 -9.38
CA LYS A 101 11.90 -4.68 -9.76
C LYS A 101 11.91 -5.99 -8.94
N PRO A 102 13.01 -6.77 -8.89
CA PRO A 102 13.04 -7.99 -8.08
C PRO A 102 12.95 -7.70 -6.58
N MET A 103 13.51 -6.58 -6.09
CA MET A 103 13.37 -6.18 -4.69
C MET A 103 11.90 -5.93 -4.31
N ILE A 104 11.13 -5.26 -5.16
CA ILE A 104 9.69 -5.06 -4.94
C ILE A 104 8.94 -6.40 -5.02
N GLY A 105 9.32 -7.28 -5.94
CA GLY A 105 8.81 -8.66 -6.00
C GLY A 105 9.02 -9.42 -4.68
N VAL A 106 10.22 -9.36 -4.10
CA VAL A 106 10.51 -9.96 -2.79
C VAL A 106 9.66 -9.32 -1.69
N ILE A 107 9.56 -8.00 -1.63
CA ILE A 107 8.70 -7.30 -0.66
C ILE A 107 7.26 -7.79 -0.77
N VAL A 108 6.72 -7.86 -1.98
CA VAL A 108 5.37 -8.36 -2.26
C VAL A 108 5.18 -9.78 -1.73
N LEU A 109 6.09 -10.71 -2.05
CA LEU A 109 6.00 -12.10 -1.60
C LEU A 109 6.12 -12.22 -0.08
N VAL A 110 6.98 -11.43 0.57
CA VAL A 110 7.07 -11.37 2.03
C VAL A 110 5.76 -10.86 2.64
N MET A 111 5.14 -9.82 2.06
CA MET A 111 3.86 -9.31 2.54
C MET A 111 2.73 -10.33 2.39
N ILE A 112 2.73 -11.10 1.30
CA ILE A 112 1.80 -12.21 1.08
C ILE A 112 2.01 -13.32 2.11
N ALA A 113 3.26 -13.74 2.33
CA ALA A 113 3.61 -14.75 3.32
C ALA A 113 3.17 -14.33 4.73
N LEU A 114 3.45 -13.08 5.14
CA LEU A 114 2.98 -12.53 6.41
C LEU A 114 1.45 -12.56 6.53
N ASN A 115 0.73 -12.27 5.44
CA ASN A 115 -0.73 -12.32 5.41
C ASN A 115 -1.26 -13.75 5.61
N LEU A 116 -0.68 -14.71 4.90
CA LEU A 116 -1.06 -16.12 4.98
C LEU A 116 -0.76 -16.72 6.35
N ILE A 117 0.42 -16.43 6.91
CA ILE A 117 0.82 -16.87 8.26
C ILE A 117 -0.17 -16.33 9.29
N ARG A 118 -0.50 -15.04 9.21
CA ARG A 118 -1.50 -14.42 10.10
C ARG A 118 -2.87 -15.08 9.96
N GLN A 119 -3.35 -15.32 8.74
CA GLN A 119 -4.64 -15.98 8.52
C GLN A 119 -4.67 -17.39 9.11
N LYS A 120 -3.57 -18.14 8.98
CA LYS A 120 -3.44 -19.49 9.51
C LYS A 120 -3.37 -19.52 11.03
N LEU A 121 -2.63 -18.59 11.65
CA LEU A 121 -2.43 -18.54 13.10
C LEU A 121 -3.55 -17.82 13.86
N GLY A 122 -4.35 -16.97 13.19
CA GLY A 122 -5.49 -16.31 13.80
C GLY A 122 -5.12 -15.48 15.04
N ALA A 123 -5.85 -15.66 16.14
CA ALA A 123 -5.60 -14.95 17.40
C ALA A 123 -4.21 -15.23 17.99
N ARG A 124 -3.69 -16.46 17.82
CA ARG A 124 -2.34 -16.83 18.30
C ARG A 124 -1.24 -15.99 17.68
N PHE A 125 -1.44 -15.49 16.45
CA PHE A 125 -0.48 -14.60 15.81
C PHE A 125 -0.21 -13.33 16.63
N ASN A 126 -1.26 -12.76 17.22
CA ASN A 126 -1.14 -11.54 18.01
C ASN A 126 -0.54 -11.81 19.40
N GLU A 127 -0.76 -13.00 19.96
CA GLU A 127 -0.20 -13.42 21.25
C GLU A 127 1.31 -13.68 21.18
N ILE A 128 1.80 -14.18 20.04
CA ILE A 128 3.22 -14.47 19.82
C ILE A 128 4.05 -13.19 19.63
N LEU A 129 3.43 -12.11 19.12
CA LEU A 129 4.15 -10.89 18.78
C LEU A 129 4.41 -10.03 20.01
N PRO A 130 5.68 -9.61 20.24
CA PRO A 130 6.02 -8.84 21.41
C PRO A 130 5.41 -7.43 21.34
N ASN A 131 4.73 -7.01 22.39
CA ASN A 131 4.29 -5.62 22.55
C ASN A 131 5.42 -4.73 23.14
N SER A 132 6.65 -4.94 22.66
CA SER A 132 7.85 -4.27 23.16
C SER A 132 8.17 -3.02 22.35
N PHE A 133 8.99 -2.13 22.92
CA PHE A 133 9.50 -0.97 22.20
C PHE A 133 10.28 -1.36 20.92
N LEU A 134 11.11 -2.41 21.00
CA LEU A 134 11.87 -2.93 19.86
C LEU A 134 10.97 -3.39 18.72
N PHE A 135 9.80 -3.96 19.02
CA PHE A 135 8.82 -4.32 18.01
C PHE A 135 8.29 -3.08 17.27
N ILE A 136 7.97 -2.01 18.00
CA ILE A 136 7.49 -0.74 17.41
C ILE A 136 8.57 -0.16 16.47
N VAL A 137 9.83 -0.17 16.91
CA VAL A 137 10.98 0.27 16.10
C VAL A 137 11.06 -0.54 14.81
N PHE A 138 11.11 -1.87 14.93
CA PHE A 138 11.28 -2.76 13.78
C PHE A 138 10.13 -2.65 12.78
N ILE A 139 8.88 -2.72 13.26
CA ILE A 139 7.68 -2.58 12.41
C ILE A 139 7.62 -1.20 11.77
N GLY A 140 8.00 -0.14 12.49
CA GLY A 140 8.01 1.21 11.96
C GLY A 140 9.00 1.37 10.83
N VAL A 141 10.27 0.97 11.04
CA VAL A 141 11.31 1.01 10.00
C VAL A 141 10.91 0.16 8.80
N LEU A 142 10.45 -1.07 9.02
CA LEU A 142 10.02 -1.97 7.95
C LEU A 142 8.83 -1.41 7.18
N GLY A 143 7.84 -0.84 7.89
CA GLY A 143 6.67 -0.20 7.31
C GLY A 143 7.05 1.03 6.48
N GLY A 144 7.95 1.86 6.98
CA GLY A 144 8.48 3.03 6.27
C GLY A 144 9.24 2.64 5.01
N PHE A 145 10.13 1.65 5.10
CA PHE A 145 10.92 1.16 3.98
C PHE A 145 10.03 0.57 2.87
N THR A 146 9.14 -0.36 3.24
CA THR A 146 8.27 -1.04 2.28
C THR A 146 7.23 -0.12 1.65
N THR A 147 6.74 0.90 2.37
CA THR A 147 5.88 1.93 1.75
C THR A 147 6.66 2.79 0.78
N MET A 148 7.91 3.17 1.11
CA MET A 148 8.71 4.04 0.27
C MET A 148 9.16 3.34 -1.02
N VAL A 149 9.60 2.09 -0.92
CA VAL A 149 10.17 1.36 -2.07
C VAL A 149 9.09 0.71 -2.93
N GLY A 150 8.00 0.22 -2.35
CA GLY A 150 7.02 -0.60 -3.09
C GLY A 150 5.57 -0.32 -2.76
N ASN A 151 5.24 0.77 -2.05
CA ASN A 151 3.86 1.08 -1.61
C ASN A 151 3.15 -0.08 -0.86
N ALA A 152 3.91 -1.01 -0.26
CA ALA A 152 3.41 -2.32 0.18
C ALA A 152 3.24 -2.46 1.71
N ALA A 153 3.20 -1.36 2.47
CA ALA A 153 3.14 -1.40 3.94
C ALA A 153 1.79 -1.83 4.54
N GLY A 154 0.79 -2.13 3.70
CA GLY A 154 -0.57 -2.55 4.12
C GLY A 154 -0.58 -3.66 5.16
N ALA A 155 0.15 -4.74 4.89
CA ALA A 155 0.18 -5.91 5.77
C ALA A 155 0.89 -5.60 7.11
N ILE A 156 2.04 -4.91 7.05
CA ILE A 156 2.81 -4.49 8.24
C ILE A 156 1.97 -3.60 9.14
N MET A 157 1.32 -2.59 8.57
CA MET A 157 0.49 -1.67 9.35
C MET A 157 -0.72 -2.38 9.96
N THR A 158 -1.33 -3.30 9.23
CA THR A 158 -2.45 -4.10 9.76
C THR A 158 -1.99 -4.96 10.94
N ILE A 159 -0.81 -5.58 10.86
CA ILE A 159 -0.23 -6.37 11.95
C ILE A 159 0.00 -5.49 13.18
N TYR A 160 0.64 -4.33 13.00
CA TYR A 160 0.90 -3.40 14.09
C TYR A 160 -0.37 -3.04 14.88
N LEU A 161 -1.43 -2.62 14.17
CA LEU A 161 -2.67 -2.19 14.82
C LEU A 161 -3.43 -3.36 15.47
N LEU A 162 -3.33 -4.57 14.91
CA LEU A 162 -3.92 -5.76 15.53
C LEU A 162 -3.20 -6.18 16.80
N VAL A 163 -1.86 -6.11 16.83
CA VAL A 163 -1.07 -6.37 18.04
C VAL A 163 -1.41 -5.36 19.15
N LYS A 164 -1.73 -4.12 18.77
CA LYS A 164 -2.23 -3.10 19.71
C LYS A 164 -3.70 -3.30 20.12
N GLY A 165 -4.37 -4.35 19.63
CA GLY A 165 -5.72 -4.73 20.03
C GLY A 165 -6.82 -3.83 19.50
N LEU A 166 -6.59 -3.06 18.42
CA LEU A 166 -7.60 -2.14 17.92
C LEU A 166 -8.79 -2.90 17.32
N PRO A 167 -10.04 -2.56 17.70
CA PRO A 167 -11.21 -3.07 17.03
C PRO A 167 -11.26 -2.60 15.57
N LYS A 168 -12.01 -3.31 14.71
CA LYS A 168 -12.03 -3.10 13.26
C LYS A 168 -12.21 -1.63 12.84
N LYS A 169 -13.11 -0.89 13.49
CA LYS A 169 -13.35 0.53 13.17
C LYS A 169 -12.13 1.39 13.46
N GLU A 170 -11.47 1.15 14.60
CA GLU A 170 -10.27 1.88 14.98
C GLU A 170 -9.07 1.50 14.11
N LEU A 171 -8.96 0.24 13.72
CA LEU A 171 -7.94 -0.22 12.78
C LEU A 171 -8.07 0.51 11.43
N ILE A 172 -9.29 0.61 10.89
CA ILE A 172 -9.53 1.29 9.61
C ILE A 172 -9.28 2.80 9.74
N GLY A 173 -9.82 3.46 10.77
CA GLY A 173 -9.64 4.90 10.98
C GLY A 173 -8.20 5.30 11.25
N THR A 174 -7.49 4.54 12.10
CA THR A 174 -6.08 4.75 12.40
C THR A 174 -5.20 4.46 11.19
N GLY A 175 -5.51 3.41 10.44
CA GLY A 175 -4.83 3.09 9.18
C GLY A 175 -5.00 4.17 8.11
N ALA A 176 -6.20 4.74 7.97
CA ALA A 176 -6.47 5.83 7.03
C ALA A 176 -5.59 7.06 7.29
N TRP A 177 -5.51 7.49 8.57
CA TRP A 177 -4.61 8.58 8.96
C TRP A 177 -3.15 8.25 8.76
N PHE A 178 -2.72 7.02 9.11
CA PHE A 178 -1.36 6.57 8.85
C PHE A 178 -0.98 6.70 7.38
N PHE A 179 -1.76 6.11 6.47
CA PHE A 179 -1.44 6.11 5.04
C PHE A 179 -1.45 7.52 4.45
N LEU A 180 -2.42 8.36 4.83
CA LEU A 180 -2.42 9.77 4.42
C LEU A 180 -1.13 10.47 4.88
N THR A 181 -0.77 10.34 6.16
CA THR A 181 0.42 11.00 6.72
C THR A 181 1.70 10.54 6.04
N VAL A 182 1.94 9.24 5.91
CA VAL A 182 3.18 8.74 5.30
C VAL A 182 3.23 9.05 3.80
N ASN A 183 2.10 9.01 3.09
CA ASN A 183 2.09 9.34 1.67
C ASN A 183 2.29 10.84 1.43
N LEU A 184 1.80 11.71 2.32
CA LEU A 184 2.13 13.14 2.29
C LEU A 184 3.61 13.40 2.54
N ILE A 185 4.22 12.68 3.49
CA ILE A 185 5.67 12.77 3.75
C ILE A 185 6.48 12.30 2.53
N LYS A 186 6.05 11.23 1.85
CA LYS A 186 6.73 10.69 0.67
C LYS A 186 6.65 11.60 -0.56
N PHE A 187 5.56 12.36 -0.70
CA PHE A 187 5.30 13.19 -1.87
C PHE A 187 6.48 14.09 -2.28
N PRO A 188 7.07 14.93 -1.39
CA PRO A 188 8.23 15.73 -1.75
C PRO A 188 9.46 14.91 -2.16
N PHE A 189 9.68 13.74 -1.54
CA PHE A 189 10.78 12.85 -1.93
C PHE A 189 10.60 12.31 -3.35
N TYR A 190 9.38 11.91 -3.71
CA TYR A 190 9.08 11.40 -5.07
C TYR A 190 9.14 12.49 -6.13
N VAL A 191 8.74 13.73 -5.80
CA VAL A 191 8.93 14.88 -6.69
C VAL A 191 10.43 15.17 -6.86
N HIS A 192 11.22 15.13 -5.78
CA HIS A 192 12.67 15.33 -5.84
C HIS A 192 13.39 14.25 -6.65
N LEU A 193 12.91 13.00 -6.61
CA LEU A 193 13.44 11.90 -7.43
C LEU A 193 12.96 11.95 -8.89
N GLU A 194 12.12 12.92 -9.25
CA GLU A 194 11.52 13.11 -10.58
C GLU A 194 10.64 11.92 -11.04
N ILE A 195 10.25 11.04 -10.12
CA ILE A 195 9.35 9.90 -10.40
C ILE A 195 7.87 10.29 -10.36
N ILE A 196 7.57 11.52 -9.91
CA ILE A 196 6.29 12.19 -10.12
C ILE A 196 6.54 13.38 -11.04
N THR A 197 5.99 13.31 -12.25
CA THR A 197 6.09 14.37 -13.26
C THR A 197 4.72 14.98 -13.57
N LEU A 198 4.69 16.16 -14.20
CA LEU A 198 3.44 16.80 -14.65
C LEU A 198 2.63 15.89 -15.59
N ASN A 199 3.31 15.09 -16.42
CA ASN A 199 2.65 14.12 -17.29
C ASN A 199 1.97 13.00 -16.49
N THR A 200 2.64 12.44 -15.48
CA THR A 200 2.01 11.41 -14.63
C THR A 200 0.87 11.98 -13.79
N LEU A 201 0.98 13.25 -13.35
CA LEU A 201 -0.08 13.92 -12.59
C LEU A 201 -1.33 14.15 -13.41
N SER A 202 -1.21 14.54 -14.69
CA SER A 202 -2.37 14.74 -15.56
C SER A 202 -3.14 13.44 -15.80
N VAL A 203 -2.44 12.32 -16.01
CA VAL A 203 -3.05 10.99 -16.09
C VAL A 203 -3.73 10.63 -14.76
N ASN A 204 -3.05 10.84 -13.63
CA ASN A 204 -3.62 10.59 -12.30
C ASN A 204 -4.90 11.39 -12.03
N MET A 205 -5.00 12.63 -12.53
CA MET A 205 -6.23 13.44 -12.42
C MET A 205 -7.42 12.81 -13.15
N MET A 206 -7.19 12.22 -14.33
CA MET A 206 -8.23 11.53 -15.09
C MET A 206 -8.76 10.29 -14.37
N LEU A 207 -7.96 9.68 -13.49
CA LEU A 207 -8.31 8.48 -12.74
C LEU A 207 -9.08 8.76 -11.44
N ILE A 208 -9.15 10.02 -10.99
CA ILE A 208 -9.85 10.41 -9.76
C ILE A 208 -11.29 9.86 -9.71
N PRO A 209 -12.13 10.00 -10.76
CA PRO A 209 -13.48 9.45 -10.74
C PRO A 209 -13.51 7.94 -10.50
N ILE A 210 -12.59 7.19 -11.12
CA ILE A 210 -12.50 5.73 -10.99
C ILE A 210 -12.08 5.35 -9.57
N ILE A 211 -11.12 6.06 -8.97
CA ILE A 211 -10.70 5.84 -7.57
C ILE A 211 -11.89 6.07 -6.63
N LEU A 212 -12.64 7.16 -6.82
CA LEU A 212 -13.79 7.48 -5.98
C LEU A 212 -14.92 6.46 -6.13
N ILE A 213 -15.18 5.97 -7.35
CA ILE A 213 -16.12 4.87 -7.60
C ILE A 213 -15.67 3.62 -6.86
N GLY A 214 -14.39 3.23 -6.97
CA GLY A 214 -13.83 2.08 -6.27
C GLY A 214 -13.96 2.19 -4.75
N ALA A 215 -13.71 3.38 -4.19
CA ALA A 215 -13.80 3.62 -2.75
C ALA A 215 -15.24 3.57 -2.22
N PHE A 216 -16.17 4.20 -2.95
CA PHE A 216 -17.59 4.23 -2.60
C PHE A 216 -18.27 2.87 -2.74
N THR A 217 -17.96 2.14 -3.83
CA THR A 217 -18.45 0.77 -4.04
C THR A 217 -17.84 -0.18 -3.03
N GLY A 218 -16.52 -0.13 -2.78
CA GLY A 218 -15.86 -0.91 -1.74
C GLY A 218 -16.52 -0.73 -0.38
N ALA A 219 -16.78 0.52 0.05
CA ALA A 219 -17.42 0.80 1.34
C ALA A 219 -18.83 0.19 1.48
N ARG A 220 -19.57 0.02 0.37
CA ARG A 220 -20.93 -0.57 0.38
C ARG A 220 -20.97 -2.06 0.12
N VAL A 221 -20.11 -2.55 -0.76
CA VAL A 221 -20.15 -3.91 -1.32
C VAL A 221 -19.33 -4.86 -0.48
N LEU A 222 -18.33 -4.39 0.27
CA LEU A 222 -17.46 -5.24 1.08
C LEU A 222 -18.21 -6.09 2.12
N LYS A 223 -19.38 -5.66 2.58
CA LYS A 223 -20.24 -6.45 3.48
C LYS A 223 -20.95 -7.63 2.80
N TYR A 224 -21.05 -7.63 1.47
CA TYR A 224 -21.74 -8.68 0.70
C TYR A 224 -20.79 -9.67 0.04
N ILE A 225 -19.51 -9.32 -0.11
CA ILE A 225 -18.52 -10.21 -0.71
C ILE A 225 -17.95 -11.14 0.37
N PRO A 226 -17.91 -12.47 0.13
CA PRO A 226 -17.19 -13.39 0.99
C PRO A 226 -15.72 -13.00 1.06
N GLN A 227 -15.29 -12.45 2.19
CA GLN A 227 -13.95 -11.91 2.38
C GLN A 227 -12.86 -12.93 2.03
N ARG A 228 -13.12 -14.22 2.24
CA ARG A 228 -12.21 -15.32 1.93
C ARG A 228 -11.91 -15.43 0.43
N VAL A 229 -12.94 -15.46 -0.43
CA VAL A 229 -12.77 -15.64 -1.89
C VAL A 229 -11.96 -14.49 -2.46
N PHE A 230 -12.35 -13.29 -2.07
CA PHE A 230 -11.70 -12.07 -2.52
C PHE A 230 -10.23 -11.98 -2.08
N THR A 231 -9.95 -12.38 -0.84
CA THR A 231 -8.58 -12.42 -0.32
C THR A 231 -7.74 -13.46 -1.05
N ILE A 232 -8.27 -14.65 -1.33
CA ILE A 232 -7.55 -15.68 -2.09
C ILE A 232 -7.18 -15.18 -3.49
N LEU A 233 -8.14 -14.59 -4.21
CA LEU A 233 -7.89 -14.07 -5.56
C LEU A 233 -6.75 -13.05 -5.57
N ILE A 234 -6.78 -12.08 -4.66
CA ILE A 234 -5.71 -11.07 -4.56
C ILE A 234 -4.36 -11.71 -4.28
N LEU A 235 -4.30 -12.61 -3.28
CA LEU A 235 -3.03 -13.19 -2.88
C LEU A 235 -2.47 -14.08 -4.00
N VAL A 236 -3.30 -14.84 -4.71
CA VAL A 236 -2.87 -15.64 -5.87
C VAL A 236 -2.34 -14.75 -6.98
N LEU A 237 -3.11 -13.76 -7.42
CA LEU A 237 -2.70 -12.87 -8.51
C LEU A 237 -1.44 -12.06 -8.15
N ALA A 238 -1.37 -11.56 -6.91
CA ALA A 238 -0.19 -10.84 -6.43
C ALA A 238 1.02 -11.76 -6.24
N THR A 239 0.82 -13.06 -5.98
CA THR A 239 1.91 -14.04 -5.92
C THR A 239 2.48 -14.27 -7.32
N LEU A 240 1.63 -14.47 -8.32
CA LEU A 240 2.03 -14.59 -9.72
C LEU A 240 2.76 -13.32 -10.19
N GLY A 241 2.22 -12.15 -9.87
CA GLY A 241 2.85 -10.86 -10.13
C GLY A 241 4.21 -10.73 -9.44
N GLY A 242 4.28 -11.01 -8.14
CA GLY A 242 5.53 -10.94 -7.36
C GLY A 242 6.62 -11.88 -7.87
N LEU A 243 6.25 -13.11 -8.28
CA LEU A 243 7.17 -14.04 -8.93
C LEU A 243 7.63 -13.51 -10.30
N ASN A 244 6.71 -12.95 -11.09
CA ASN A 244 7.05 -12.34 -12.37
C ASN A 244 8.07 -11.21 -12.20
N LEU A 245 7.93 -10.35 -11.19
CA LEU A 245 8.87 -9.27 -10.90
C LEU A 245 10.28 -9.73 -10.52
N ILE A 246 10.43 -10.97 -10.01
CA ILE A 246 11.73 -11.53 -9.61
C ILE A 246 12.43 -12.18 -10.79
N PHE A 247 11.68 -12.87 -11.65
CA PHE A 247 12.25 -13.74 -12.69
C PHE A 247 12.21 -13.14 -14.10
N ASN A 248 11.47 -12.06 -14.34
CA ASN A 248 11.38 -11.36 -15.63
C ASN A 248 11.49 -9.84 -15.43
#